data_AF-A0A8T5UM28-F1
#
_entry.id   AF-A0A8T5UM28-F1
#
_cell.length_a   1.000
_cell.length_b   1.000
_cell.length_c   1.000
_cell.angle_alpha   90.00
_cell.angle_beta   90.00
_cell.angle_gamma   90.00
#
_symmetry.space_group_name_H-M   'P 1'
#
loop_
_entity.id
_entity.type
_entity.pdbx_description
1 polymer ?
#
loop_
_entity_poly.entity_id
_entity_poly.type
_entity_poly.pdbx_seq_one_letter_code
_entity_poly.pdbx_strand_id
1 'polypeptide(L)'
;MERKNKSKDYEETQELVLFNEGTSAESKPFEPEPLEYVDQEDKINLIYKLVPFGGNYLYSLLITNLSAEPITEVKIRINFPGFFKLCRSTPPTLSLESLDSGEDESNNDKDEVEQQQVVMEFESLEGNSKKQINLYLCPLFLEEKGIIRSFVTFVNNVDFVRGIDTKAIPIQFDPFSIERKIIPSSEIKQFLEKPWIKKGIKSIGIGVDTQLDEYYFFEQINNIVDNNNFQLISKDQNSKVSWFYGTDLVSGNDVLIICQVTSSKIEWLAASSNPYLLISLLTKFITTFEEEMMKLGQIESKEQIFSLECKYCGNILTSFPPRGEIIECNKCNYEQTVWN
;
A
#
# COMPACT_ATOMS: atom_id res chain seq x y z
N MET A 1 18.22 -34.60 81.49
CA MET A 1 16.97 -35.35 81.74
C MET A 1 15.86 -34.68 80.94
N GLU A 2 15.20 -35.48 80.07
CA GLU A 2 13.87 -35.36 79.43
C GLU A 2 13.32 -33.99 78.97
N ARG A 3 12.62 -33.79 77.83
CA ARG A 3 12.23 -34.58 76.63
C ARG A 3 11.49 -33.60 75.68
N LYS A 4 11.66 -33.77 74.35
CA LYS A 4 10.69 -33.51 73.23
C LYS A 4 10.24 -32.04 72.99
N ASN A 5 9.88 -31.53 71.82
CA ASN A 5 9.71 -31.96 70.41
C ASN A 5 9.72 -30.64 69.59
N LYS A 6 10.51 -30.52 68.52
CA LYS A 6 10.07 -30.47 67.10
C LYS A 6 8.95 -29.47 66.71
N SER A 7 9.36 -28.60 65.77
CA SER A 7 8.75 -28.25 64.47
C SER A 7 7.66 -27.18 64.35
N LYS A 8 7.99 -26.22 63.46
CA LYS A 8 7.19 -25.62 62.37
C LYS A 8 6.05 -24.68 62.76
N ASP A 9 5.59 -23.73 61.95
CA ASP A 9 6.04 -22.92 60.79
C ASP A 9 4.73 -22.25 60.30
N TYR A 10 4.84 -21.07 59.68
CA TYR A 10 3.81 -20.32 58.93
C TYR A 10 2.74 -19.45 59.64
N GLU A 11 3.00 -18.15 59.46
CA GLU A 11 2.15 -17.08 58.90
C GLU A 11 0.72 -16.88 59.42
N GLU A 12 0.51 -15.72 60.07
CA GLU A 12 -0.75 -14.98 59.95
C GLU A 12 -0.46 -13.47 60.00
N THR A 13 -0.73 -12.82 58.86
CA THR A 13 -1.16 -11.42 58.68
C THR A 13 -0.39 -10.31 59.43
N GLN A 14 0.42 -9.54 58.69
CA GLN A 14 0.83 -8.21 59.13
C GLN A 14 -0.40 -7.29 59.22
N GLU A 15 -0.67 -6.85 60.44
CA GLU A 15 -1.70 -5.87 60.80
C GLU A 15 -1.52 -4.54 60.04
N LEU A 16 -2.65 -4.00 59.59
CA LEU A 16 -2.78 -2.64 59.08
C LEU A 16 -2.29 -1.62 60.13
N VAL A 17 -1.24 -0.87 59.79
CA VAL A 17 -0.82 0.31 60.56
C VAL A 17 -1.77 1.46 60.24
N LEU A 18 -2.68 1.75 61.17
CA LEU A 18 -3.46 3.00 61.19
C LEU A 18 -2.53 4.15 61.59
N PHE A 19 -2.27 5.07 60.66
CA PHE A 19 -1.66 6.35 60.98
C PHE A 19 -2.73 7.33 61.45
N ASN A 20 -2.57 7.81 62.68
CA ASN A 20 -3.41 8.85 63.27
C ASN A 20 -3.27 10.18 62.52
N GLU A 21 -4.42 10.84 62.41
CA GLU A 21 -4.65 12.16 61.81
C GLU A 21 -3.70 13.23 62.35
N GLY A 22 -2.91 13.81 61.46
CA GLY A 22 -2.17 15.05 61.68
C GLY A 22 -2.77 16.16 60.84
N THR A 23 -3.62 16.99 61.46
CA THR A 23 -4.01 18.36 61.07
C THR A 23 -4.27 18.59 59.57
N SER A 24 -5.55 18.59 59.23
CA SER A 24 -6.12 19.17 58.01
C SER A 24 -5.69 20.63 57.83
N ALA A 25 -4.65 20.84 57.01
CA ALA A 25 -4.64 22.03 56.18
C ALA A 25 -5.75 21.83 55.14
N GLU A 26 -6.78 22.68 55.15
CA GLU A 26 -7.74 22.77 54.05
C GLU A 26 -6.94 23.09 52.78
N SER A 27 -6.55 22.06 52.04
CA SER A 27 -6.18 22.21 50.65
C SER A 27 -7.41 22.80 49.98
N LYS A 28 -7.28 24.02 49.46
CA LYS A 28 -8.26 24.56 48.52
C LYS A 28 -8.62 23.43 47.55
N PRO A 29 -9.91 23.11 47.33
CA PRO A 29 -10.26 22.22 46.25
C PRO A 29 -9.53 22.74 45.01
N PHE A 30 -8.77 21.86 44.37
CA PHE A 30 -8.21 22.15 43.07
C PHE A 30 -9.44 22.32 42.17
N GLU A 31 -9.87 23.57 41.98
CA GLU A 31 -10.79 23.88 40.90
C GLU A 31 -9.99 23.54 39.64
N PRO A 32 -10.36 22.48 38.89
CA PRO A 32 -9.77 22.31 37.58
C PRO A 32 -9.99 23.63 36.86
N GLU A 33 -8.90 24.21 36.32
CA GLU A 33 -9.02 25.38 35.47
C GLU A 33 -10.16 25.12 34.49
N PRO A 34 -11.13 26.03 34.35
CA PRO A 34 -12.23 25.82 33.43
C PRO A 34 -11.62 25.51 32.08
N LEU A 35 -11.90 24.30 31.55
CA LEU A 35 -11.46 23.88 30.24
C LEU A 35 -11.78 25.03 29.29
N GLU A 36 -10.74 25.73 28.82
CA GLU A 36 -10.93 26.78 27.85
C GLU A 36 -11.70 26.16 26.71
N TYR A 37 -12.86 26.76 26.38
CA TYR A 37 -13.67 26.32 25.27
C TYR A 37 -12.89 26.58 23.99
N VAL A 38 -12.07 25.62 23.60
CA VAL A 38 -11.35 25.65 22.35
C VAL A 38 -12.21 24.91 21.34
N ASP A 39 -12.87 25.66 20.48
CA ASP A 39 -13.44 25.08 19.27
C ASP A 39 -12.28 24.47 18.44
N GLN A 40 -12.18 23.15 18.46
CA GLN A 40 -11.17 22.39 17.71
C GLN A 40 -11.61 22.14 16.25
N GLU A 41 -12.84 22.47 15.86
CA GLU A 41 -13.40 22.13 14.55
C GLU A 41 -12.58 22.74 13.41
N ASP A 42 -12.27 24.03 13.50
CA ASP A 42 -11.41 24.75 12.55
C ASP A 42 -9.90 24.53 12.77
N LYS A 43 -9.52 23.71 13.77
CA LYS A 43 -8.13 23.42 14.14
C LYS A 43 -7.66 22.05 13.67
N ILE A 44 -8.56 21.19 13.21
CA ILE A 44 -8.19 19.90 12.60
C ILE A 44 -8.16 20.03 11.08
N ASN A 45 -6.97 19.94 10.50
CA ASN A 45 -6.77 20.07 9.06
C ASN A 45 -6.48 18.72 8.41
N LEU A 46 -7.18 18.46 7.30
CA LEU A 46 -6.95 17.30 6.43
C LEU A 46 -6.27 17.75 5.13
N ILE A 47 -5.07 17.22 4.87
CA ILE A 47 -4.39 17.36 3.58
C ILE A 47 -4.32 15.99 2.94
N TYR A 48 -4.89 15.84 1.75
CA TYR A 48 -4.93 14.57 1.04
C TYR A 48 -4.48 14.73 -0.41
N LYS A 49 -3.88 13.65 -0.95
CA LYS A 49 -3.49 13.59 -2.37
C LYS A 49 -3.37 12.15 -2.85
N LEU A 50 -3.61 11.96 -4.13
CA LEU A 50 -3.30 10.75 -4.87
C LEU A 50 -2.21 11.07 -5.88
N VAL A 51 -1.09 10.35 -5.84
CA VAL A 51 0.04 10.56 -6.76
C VAL A 51 0.59 9.24 -7.30
N PRO A 52 1.07 9.21 -8.55
CA PRO A 52 1.81 8.06 -9.07
C PRO A 52 3.04 7.73 -8.22
N PHE A 53 3.26 6.44 -7.98
CA PHE A 53 4.40 5.93 -7.23
C PHE A 53 4.88 4.60 -7.85
N GLY A 54 5.88 4.68 -8.73
CA GLY A 54 6.37 3.51 -9.46
C GLY A 54 5.29 2.95 -10.38
N GLY A 55 4.94 1.67 -10.21
CA GLY A 55 3.82 1.01 -10.91
C GLY A 55 2.49 1.02 -10.16
N ASN A 56 2.35 1.85 -9.13
CA ASN A 56 1.19 1.92 -8.22
C ASN A 56 0.77 3.38 -7.97
N TYR A 57 -0.32 3.60 -7.25
CA TYR A 57 -0.67 4.92 -6.70
C TYR A 57 -0.37 5.00 -5.20
N LEU A 58 0.06 6.17 -4.75
CA LEU A 58 0.16 6.52 -3.34
C LEU A 58 -0.96 7.49 -3.00
N TYR A 59 -1.92 7.02 -2.22
CA TYR A 59 -2.87 7.87 -1.52
C TYR A 59 -2.27 8.28 -0.17
N SER A 60 -2.21 9.57 0.10
CA SER A 60 -1.67 10.10 1.35
C SER A 60 -2.70 11.00 2.01
N LEU A 61 -2.97 10.75 3.29
CA LEU A 61 -3.83 11.55 4.16
C LEU A 61 -3.01 12.03 5.36
N LEU A 62 -2.88 13.34 5.50
CA LEU A 62 -2.23 14.01 6.62
C LEU A 62 -3.29 14.70 7.46
N ILE A 63 -3.39 14.27 8.72
CA ILE A 63 -4.24 14.88 9.73
C ILE A 63 -3.36 15.74 10.62
N THR A 64 -3.70 17.01 10.78
CA THR A 64 -2.96 17.95 11.62
C THR A 64 -3.88 18.49 12.69
N ASN A 65 -3.50 18.34 13.96
CA ASN A 65 -4.14 19.00 15.08
C ASN A 65 -3.38 20.29 15.39
N LEU A 66 -3.96 21.44 15.05
CA LEU A 66 -3.41 22.78 15.33
C LEU A 66 -3.86 23.33 16.69
N SER A 67 -4.68 22.59 17.43
CA SER A 67 -5.07 22.98 18.79
C SER A 67 -4.01 22.55 19.79
N ALA A 68 -3.97 23.23 20.96
CA ALA A 68 -3.10 22.84 22.06
C ALA A 68 -3.58 21.55 22.75
N GLU A 69 -4.85 21.24 22.62
CA GLU A 69 -5.52 20.10 23.26
C GLU A 69 -5.44 18.85 22.36
N PRO A 70 -5.31 17.64 22.93
CA PRO A 70 -5.39 16.42 22.16
C PRO A 70 -6.81 16.19 21.61
N ILE A 71 -6.92 15.32 20.61
CA ILE A 71 -8.18 14.65 20.25
C ILE A 71 -8.04 13.16 20.57
N THR A 72 -9.14 12.55 21.02
CA THR A 72 -9.22 11.14 21.38
C THR A 72 -10.04 10.37 20.34
N GLU A 73 -9.83 9.06 20.28
CA GLU A 73 -10.64 8.14 19.46
C GLU A 73 -10.80 8.56 18.00
N VAL A 74 -9.69 8.53 17.25
CA VAL A 74 -9.73 8.89 15.83
C VAL A 74 -10.00 7.65 14.99
N LYS A 75 -11.07 7.70 14.21
CA LYS A 75 -11.46 6.68 13.24
C LYS A 75 -11.39 7.23 11.83
N ILE A 76 -10.72 6.51 10.95
CA ILE A 76 -10.51 6.91 9.56
C ILE A 76 -11.05 5.80 8.67
N ARG A 77 -11.91 6.19 7.74
CA ARG A 77 -12.39 5.34 6.66
C ARG A 77 -11.88 5.89 5.34
N ILE A 78 -11.29 5.04 4.52
CA ILE A 78 -10.83 5.40 3.18
C ILE A 78 -11.50 4.45 2.20
N ASN A 79 -12.35 5.01 1.33
CA ASN A 79 -13.05 4.27 0.30
C ASN A 79 -12.31 4.46 -1.02
N PHE A 80 -12.11 3.38 -1.75
CA PHE A 80 -11.50 3.40 -3.06
C PHE A 80 -12.12 2.33 -3.97
N PRO A 81 -12.01 2.47 -5.30
CA PRO A 81 -12.63 1.54 -6.24
C PRO A 81 -12.06 0.13 -6.16
N GLY A 82 -12.88 -0.88 -6.44
CA GLY A 82 -12.57 -2.31 -6.37
C GLY A 82 -11.57 -2.77 -7.42
N PHE A 83 -11.38 -1.97 -8.48
CA PHE A 83 -10.27 -2.14 -9.41
C PHE A 83 -8.90 -1.82 -8.82
N PHE A 84 -8.83 -1.39 -7.56
CA PHE A 84 -7.60 -1.36 -6.78
C PHE A 84 -7.56 -2.48 -5.76
N LYS A 85 -6.35 -2.94 -5.50
CA LYS A 85 -6.00 -3.71 -4.31
C LYS A 85 -5.06 -2.88 -3.43
N LEU A 86 -5.27 -2.91 -2.13
CA LEU A 86 -4.28 -2.38 -1.18
C LEU A 86 -3.05 -3.29 -1.16
N CYS A 87 -1.93 -2.78 -1.64
CA CYS A 87 -0.66 -3.53 -1.65
C CYS A 87 0.16 -3.33 -0.37
N ARG A 88 0.08 -2.13 0.20
CA ARG A 88 0.84 -1.74 1.38
C ARG A 88 0.19 -0.54 2.05
N SER A 89 0.44 -0.40 3.35
CA SER A 89 0.12 0.82 4.07
C SER A 89 1.23 1.27 5.01
N THR A 90 1.14 2.53 5.43
CA THR A 90 1.92 3.07 6.54
C THR A 90 1.02 3.99 7.36
N PRO A 91 0.84 3.73 8.67
CA PRO A 91 1.30 2.56 9.43
C PRO A 91 0.68 1.22 8.92
N PRO A 92 1.33 0.07 9.20
CA PRO A 92 0.91 -1.25 8.69
C PRO A 92 -0.33 -1.83 9.39
N THR A 93 -0.86 -1.14 10.41
CA THR A 93 -2.00 -1.56 11.22
C THR A 93 -3.31 -1.13 10.56
N LEU A 94 -3.79 -1.90 9.58
CA LEU A 94 -5.05 -1.65 8.88
C LEU A 94 -5.94 -2.88 8.83
N SER A 95 -7.24 -2.70 9.03
CA SER A 95 -8.26 -3.67 8.63
C SER A 95 -8.80 -3.30 7.24
N LEU A 96 -8.84 -4.29 6.35
CA LEU A 96 -9.48 -4.17 5.03
C LEU A 96 -10.87 -4.79 5.13
N GLU A 97 -11.88 -4.04 4.71
CA GLU A 97 -13.28 -4.47 4.67
C GLU A 97 -13.78 -4.31 3.23
N SER A 98 -14.32 -5.37 2.62
CA SER A 98 -15.09 -5.23 1.40
C SER A 98 -16.44 -4.62 1.73
N LEU A 99 -16.86 -3.61 0.99
CA LEU A 99 -18.24 -3.14 1.06
C LEU A 99 -19.05 -4.07 0.16
N ASP A 100 -19.74 -5.06 0.75
CA ASP A 100 -20.83 -5.71 0.04
C ASP A 100 -21.84 -4.60 -0.27
N SER A 101 -22.15 -4.42 -1.55
CA SER A 101 -23.22 -3.53 -2.02
C SER A 101 -24.56 -4.06 -1.52
N GLY A 102 -24.84 -3.82 -0.24
CA GLY A 102 -26.11 -4.14 0.39
C GLY A 102 -27.20 -3.23 -0.16
N GLU A 103 -28.06 -3.80 -0.99
CA GLU A 103 -29.50 -3.53 -1.11
C GLU A 103 -29.97 -2.09 -0.83
N ASP A 104 -29.56 -1.12 -1.64
CA ASP A 104 -30.34 0.11 -1.84
C ASP A 104 -30.92 0.11 -3.26
N GLU A 105 -32.00 -0.67 -3.45
CA GLU A 105 -32.85 -0.71 -4.66
C GLU A 105 -33.60 0.62 -4.91
N SER A 106 -32.92 1.77 -4.94
CA SER A 106 -33.59 3.03 -5.26
C SER A 106 -32.87 4.01 -6.17
N ASN A 107 -31.67 3.70 -6.68
CA ASN A 107 -31.09 4.48 -7.79
C ASN A 107 -30.59 3.55 -8.90
N ASN A 108 -31.33 3.55 -10.01
CA ASN A 108 -30.99 2.85 -11.26
C ASN A 108 -29.80 3.52 -11.98
N ASP A 109 -28.61 3.52 -11.38
CA ASP A 109 -27.36 3.83 -12.10
C ASP A 109 -26.53 2.54 -12.20
N LYS A 110 -26.47 1.99 -13.40
CA LYS A 110 -25.87 0.68 -13.75
C LYS A 110 -24.33 0.63 -13.71
N ASP A 111 -23.67 1.49 -12.95
CA ASP A 111 -22.21 1.62 -12.93
C ASP A 111 -21.62 1.70 -11.50
N GLU A 112 -22.22 1.01 -10.52
CA GLU A 112 -21.57 0.87 -9.21
C GLU A 112 -20.39 -0.11 -9.30
N VAL A 113 -19.23 0.45 -9.63
CA VAL A 113 -17.94 -0.21 -9.42
C VAL A 113 -17.86 -0.65 -7.96
N GLU A 114 -17.67 -1.95 -7.73
CA GLU A 114 -17.48 -2.52 -6.38
C GLU A 114 -16.53 -1.63 -5.57
N GLN A 115 -16.89 -1.22 -4.36
CA GLN A 115 -16.03 -0.35 -3.54
C GLN A 115 -15.31 -1.16 -2.47
N GLN A 116 -14.04 -0.84 -2.25
CA GLN A 116 -13.26 -1.36 -1.12
C GLN A 116 -13.12 -0.27 -0.06
N GLN A 117 -13.10 -0.69 1.21
CA GLN A 117 -12.93 0.18 2.34
C GLN A 117 -11.74 -0.26 3.20
N VAL A 118 -10.96 0.72 3.63
CA VAL A 118 -9.95 0.56 4.67
C VAL A 118 -10.42 1.31 5.90
N VAL A 119 -10.34 0.66 7.07
CA VAL A 119 -10.62 1.27 8.37
C VAL A 119 -9.35 1.31 9.21
N MET A 120 -9.10 2.46 9.83
CA MET A 120 -8.02 2.66 10.80
C MET A 120 -8.58 3.34 12.04
N GLU A 121 -8.17 2.88 13.21
CA GLU A 121 -8.51 3.49 14.50
C GLU A 121 -7.23 3.73 15.31
N PHE A 122 -7.14 4.87 15.99
CA PHE A 122 -6.07 5.14 16.96
C PHE A 122 -6.57 5.97 18.14
N GLU A 123 -5.90 5.76 19.29
CA GLU A 123 -6.36 6.23 20.60
C GLU A 123 -6.27 7.75 20.77
N SER A 124 -5.18 8.39 20.34
CA SER A 124 -5.03 9.85 20.47
C SER A 124 -4.22 10.49 19.35
N LEU A 125 -4.49 11.77 19.11
CA LEU A 125 -3.62 12.69 18.39
C LEU A 125 -3.35 13.91 19.27
N GLU A 126 -2.12 14.00 19.76
CA GLU A 126 -1.68 15.08 20.66
C GLU A 126 -1.91 16.48 20.07
N GLY A 127 -1.99 17.47 20.95
CA GLY A 127 -2.02 18.88 20.55
C GLY A 127 -0.79 19.26 19.74
N ASN A 128 -0.96 20.15 18.76
CA ASN A 128 0.09 20.63 17.85
C ASN A 128 0.86 19.51 17.14
N SER A 129 0.20 18.39 16.87
CA SER A 129 0.81 17.21 16.26
C SER A 129 0.19 16.86 14.92
N LYS A 130 0.79 15.89 14.22
CA LYS A 130 0.34 15.43 12.91
C LYS A 130 0.49 13.93 12.75
N LYS A 131 -0.43 13.33 12.01
CA LYS A 131 -0.40 11.91 11.65
C LYS A 131 -0.56 11.77 10.14
N GLN A 132 0.33 11.00 9.52
CA GLN A 132 0.25 10.71 8.09
C GLN A 132 -0.07 9.24 7.87
N ILE A 133 -1.01 9.00 6.96
CA ILE A 133 -1.39 7.68 6.49
C ILE A 133 -1.10 7.61 5.01
N ASN A 134 -0.48 6.52 4.61
CA ASN A 134 -0.14 6.24 3.22
C ASN A 134 -0.74 4.90 2.84
N LEU A 135 -1.56 4.88 1.79
CA LEU A 135 -2.06 3.66 1.15
C LEU A 135 -1.42 3.54 -0.22
N TYR A 136 -0.86 2.37 -0.51
CA TYR A 136 -0.31 2.04 -1.82
C TYR A 136 -1.32 1.18 -2.56
N LEU A 137 -1.99 1.79 -3.53
CA LEU A 137 -3.08 1.18 -4.30
C LEU A 137 -2.52 0.62 -5.60
N CYS A 138 -2.65 -0.70 -5.75
CA CYS A 138 -2.23 -1.45 -6.93
C CYS A 138 -3.43 -1.65 -7.87
N PRO A 139 -3.40 -1.08 -9.07
CA PRO A 139 -4.45 -1.30 -10.06
C PRO A 139 -4.50 -2.76 -10.49
N LEU A 140 -5.72 -3.30 -10.58
CA LEU A 140 -6.03 -4.66 -11.03
C LEU A 140 -6.40 -4.70 -12.51
N PHE A 141 -6.95 -3.62 -13.06
CA PHE A 141 -7.30 -3.48 -14.48
C PHE A 141 -7.53 -1.99 -14.82
N LEU A 142 -7.63 -1.65 -16.12
CA LEU A 142 -7.52 -0.26 -16.62
C LEU A 142 -8.82 0.40 -17.05
N GLU A 143 -9.88 -0.37 -17.25
CA GLU A 143 -11.06 0.12 -17.99
C GLU A 143 -12.11 0.80 -17.12
N GLU A 144 -11.83 0.97 -15.83
CA GLU A 144 -12.78 1.53 -14.87
C GLU A 144 -12.41 2.93 -14.39
N LYS A 145 -13.46 3.68 -14.05
CA LYS A 145 -13.38 4.99 -13.40
C LYS A 145 -13.89 4.86 -12.00
N GLY A 146 -13.38 5.67 -11.09
CA GLY A 146 -13.89 5.66 -9.74
C GLY A 146 -13.49 6.88 -8.95
N ILE A 147 -13.78 6.84 -7.66
CA ILE A 147 -13.54 7.94 -6.73
C ILE A 147 -12.87 7.40 -5.49
N ILE A 148 -11.88 8.14 -4.99
CA ILE A 148 -11.30 7.93 -3.66
C ILE A 148 -11.82 9.03 -2.73
N ARG A 149 -12.28 8.63 -1.54
CA ARG A 149 -12.79 9.53 -0.51
C ARG A 149 -12.37 9.05 0.87
N SER A 150 -12.18 9.98 1.79
CA SER A 150 -11.85 9.67 3.18
C SER A 150 -12.75 10.41 4.15
N PHE A 151 -13.08 9.71 5.23
CA PHE A 151 -13.89 10.19 6.33
C PHE A 151 -13.09 10.05 7.62
N VAL A 152 -12.91 11.14 8.35
CA VAL A 152 -12.21 11.16 9.63
C VAL A 152 -13.22 11.53 10.70
N THR A 153 -13.46 10.62 11.64
CA THR A 153 -14.27 10.85 12.84
C THR A 153 -13.35 10.91 14.05
N PHE A 154 -13.58 11.83 14.98
CA PHE A 154 -12.78 11.96 16.20
C PHE A 154 -13.61 12.50 17.36
N VAL A 155 -13.14 12.28 18.59
CA VAL A 155 -13.68 12.86 19.81
C VAL A 155 -12.79 14.03 20.25
N ASN A 156 -13.41 15.19 20.48
CA ASN A 156 -12.70 16.39 20.90
C ASN A 156 -12.51 16.42 22.43
N ASN A 157 -11.81 17.42 22.95
CA ASN A 157 -11.55 17.57 24.40
C ASN A 157 -12.80 17.84 25.27
N VAL A 158 -13.99 17.94 24.67
CA VAL A 158 -15.29 18.14 25.33
C VAL A 158 -16.22 16.94 25.08
N ASP A 159 -15.65 15.78 24.72
CA ASP A 159 -16.36 14.52 24.45
C ASP A 159 -17.40 14.60 23.32
N PHE A 160 -17.26 15.57 22.40
CA PHE A 160 -18.09 15.61 21.20
C PHE A 160 -17.46 14.83 20.06
N VAL A 161 -18.28 13.99 19.43
CA VAL A 161 -17.94 13.36 18.15
C VAL A 161 -18.02 14.39 17.04
N ARG A 162 -16.98 14.43 16.20
CA ARG A 162 -16.87 15.27 15.00
C ARG A 162 -16.49 14.42 13.80
N GLY A 163 -16.94 14.83 12.61
CA GLY A 163 -16.68 14.16 11.35
C GLY A 163 -16.24 15.15 10.28
N ILE A 164 -15.10 14.88 9.63
CA ILE A 164 -14.57 15.66 8.52
C ILE A 164 -14.42 14.75 7.32
N ASP A 165 -14.88 15.24 6.17
CA ASP A 165 -14.86 14.53 4.90
C ASP A 165 -13.96 15.24 3.90
N THR A 166 -13.20 14.46 3.14
CA THR A 166 -12.39 14.96 2.04
C THR A 166 -13.23 15.15 0.78
N LYS A 167 -12.83 16.04 -0.12
CA LYS A 167 -13.42 16.05 -1.46
C LYS A 167 -13.05 14.77 -2.20
N ALA A 168 -13.99 14.27 -2.99
CA ALA A 168 -13.80 13.16 -3.90
C ALA A 168 -12.60 13.43 -4.83
N ILE A 169 -11.66 12.47 -4.91
CA ILE A 169 -10.63 12.43 -5.94
C ILE A 169 -11.11 11.51 -7.06
N PRO A 170 -11.49 12.03 -8.24
CA PRO A 170 -11.79 11.18 -9.38
C PRO A 170 -10.51 10.53 -9.87
N ILE A 171 -10.60 9.27 -10.26
CA ILE A 171 -9.50 8.53 -10.87
C ILE A 171 -9.99 7.78 -12.10
N GLN A 172 -9.16 7.85 -13.15
CA GLN A 172 -9.34 7.17 -14.41
C GLN A 172 -7.94 6.88 -14.97
N PHE A 173 -7.76 5.73 -15.61
CA PHE A 173 -6.53 5.45 -16.35
C PHE A 173 -6.60 6.07 -17.72
N ASP A 174 -5.51 6.74 -18.11
CA ASP A 174 -5.40 7.28 -19.45
C ASP A 174 -5.17 6.13 -20.44
N PRO A 175 -5.91 6.10 -21.57
CA PRO A 175 -5.57 5.18 -22.64
C PRO A 175 -4.17 5.52 -23.15
N PHE A 176 -3.45 4.50 -23.61
CA PHE A 176 -2.15 4.67 -24.24
C PHE A 176 -2.12 3.96 -25.58
N SER A 177 -1.28 4.44 -26.48
CA SER A 177 -1.07 3.81 -27.78
C SER A 177 0.37 4.00 -28.18
N ILE A 178 1.11 2.90 -28.31
CA ILE A 178 2.56 2.96 -28.55
C ILE A 178 2.84 2.90 -30.04
N GLU A 179 3.66 3.83 -30.50
CA GLU A 179 4.31 3.77 -31.80
C GLU A 179 5.75 3.24 -31.64
N ARG A 180 6.13 2.35 -32.55
CA ARG A 180 7.49 1.81 -32.62
C ARG A 180 8.48 2.94 -32.89
N LYS A 181 9.50 3.05 -32.04
CA LYS A 181 10.58 4.00 -32.22
C LYS A 181 11.93 3.31 -32.12
N ILE A 182 12.69 3.35 -33.22
CA ILE A 182 14.05 2.84 -33.26
C ILE A 182 14.98 3.88 -32.66
N ILE A 183 15.77 3.50 -31.66
CA ILE A 183 16.83 4.32 -31.09
C ILE A 183 18.14 3.53 -30.99
N PRO A 184 19.31 4.18 -31.08
CA PRO A 184 20.58 3.54 -30.77
C PRO A 184 20.67 3.13 -29.31
N SER A 185 21.23 1.95 -29.02
CA SER A 185 21.42 1.48 -27.63
C SER A 185 22.25 2.43 -26.76
N SER A 186 23.13 3.24 -27.38
CA SER A 186 23.91 4.28 -26.69
C SER A 186 23.04 5.38 -26.08
N GLU A 187 21.85 5.63 -26.62
CA GLU A 187 20.93 6.67 -26.13
C GLU A 187 20.09 6.19 -24.93
N ILE A 188 19.95 4.88 -24.73
CA ILE A 188 19.18 4.31 -23.60
C ILE A 188 19.73 4.80 -22.26
N LYS A 189 21.05 4.79 -22.10
CA LYS A 189 21.70 5.26 -20.86
C LYS A 189 21.41 6.73 -20.62
N GLN A 190 21.55 7.56 -21.66
CA GLN A 190 21.26 8.99 -21.59
C GLN A 190 19.78 9.27 -21.28
N PHE A 191 18.86 8.48 -21.83
CA PHE A 191 17.44 8.55 -21.51
C PHE A 191 17.20 8.26 -20.03
N LEU A 192 17.74 7.17 -19.49
CA LEU A 192 17.55 6.74 -18.10
C LEU A 192 18.19 7.66 -17.05
N GLU A 193 19.19 8.46 -17.43
CA GLU A 193 19.89 9.41 -16.56
C GLU A 193 19.19 10.77 -16.44
N LYS A 194 18.19 11.05 -17.28
CA LYS A 194 17.41 12.31 -17.22
C LYS A 194 16.61 12.37 -15.89
N PRO A 195 16.67 13.48 -15.13
CA PRO A 195 16.08 13.56 -13.78
C PRO A 195 14.55 13.55 -13.77
N TRP A 196 13.92 13.94 -14.88
CA TRP A 196 12.47 13.89 -15.06
C TRP A 196 11.95 12.51 -15.46
N ILE A 197 12.82 11.59 -15.89
CA ILE A 197 12.43 10.22 -16.22
C ILE A 197 12.18 9.46 -14.91
N LYS A 198 10.94 8.99 -14.76
CA LYS A 198 10.51 8.13 -13.66
C LYS A 198 10.61 6.68 -14.07
N LYS A 199 10.70 5.81 -13.06
CA LYS A 199 10.84 4.37 -13.23
C LYS A 199 9.77 3.65 -12.42
N GLY A 200 9.18 2.62 -13.00
CA GLY A 200 8.26 1.70 -12.35
C GLY A 200 8.73 0.27 -12.59
N ILE A 201 8.35 -0.63 -11.71
CA ILE A 201 8.62 -2.06 -11.85
C ILE A 201 7.42 -2.85 -11.39
N LYS A 202 7.09 -3.92 -12.11
CA LYS A 202 6.28 -5.04 -11.61
C LYS A 202 7.18 -6.26 -11.58
N SER A 203 7.24 -6.90 -10.43
CA SER A 203 8.06 -8.09 -10.18
C SER A 203 7.15 -9.16 -9.58
N ILE A 204 7.13 -10.32 -10.20
CA ILE A 204 6.23 -11.42 -9.83
C ILE A 204 6.97 -12.74 -9.74
N GLY A 205 6.44 -13.64 -8.90
CA GLY A 205 6.73 -15.07 -8.91
C GLY A 205 5.49 -15.87 -9.27
N ILE A 206 5.67 -17.04 -9.86
CA ILE A 206 4.57 -17.97 -10.16
C ILE A 206 4.63 -19.12 -9.17
N GLY A 207 3.63 -19.17 -8.31
CA GLY A 207 3.48 -20.19 -7.30
C GLY A 207 2.89 -21.48 -7.84
N VAL A 208 3.72 -22.27 -8.51
CA VAL A 208 3.40 -23.62 -8.97
C VAL A 208 4.39 -24.62 -8.37
N ASP A 209 3.92 -25.83 -8.08
CA ASP A 209 4.77 -26.90 -7.51
C ASP A 209 5.79 -27.44 -8.53
N THR A 210 5.60 -27.15 -9.82
CA THR A 210 6.49 -27.53 -10.92
C THR A 210 7.60 -26.52 -11.14
N GLN A 211 8.76 -26.98 -11.60
CA GLN A 211 9.85 -26.08 -11.99
C GLN A 211 9.43 -25.14 -13.13
N LEU A 212 9.67 -23.84 -12.92
CA LEU A 212 9.45 -22.78 -13.89
C LEU A 212 10.38 -22.94 -15.11
N ASP A 213 9.80 -23.03 -16.32
CA ASP A 213 10.57 -22.88 -17.56
C ASP A 213 10.84 -21.39 -17.82
N GLU A 214 11.96 -20.91 -17.29
CA GLU A 214 12.35 -19.49 -17.39
C GLU A 214 12.45 -18.99 -18.85
N TYR A 215 12.81 -19.84 -19.82
CA TYR A 215 12.86 -19.44 -21.22
C TYR A 215 11.47 -19.27 -21.80
N TYR A 216 10.56 -20.20 -21.50
CA TYR A 216 9.16 -20.07 -21.89
C TYR A 216 8.59 -18.73 -21.41
N PHE A 217 8.68 -18.44 -20.10
CA PHE A 217 8.14 -17.18 -19.56
C PHE A 217 8.85 -15.95 -20.10
N PHE A 218 10.17 -16.03 -20.35
CA PHE A 218 10.89 -14.94 -21.00
C PHE A 218 10.32 -14.66 -22.39
N GLU A 219 10.04 -15.67 -23.22
CA GLU A 219 9.39 -15.45 -24.51
C GLU A 219 7.97 -14.88 -24.37
N GLN A 220 7.17 -15.33 -23.40
CA GLN A 220 5.82 -14.79 -23.18
C GLN A 220 5.84 -13.29 -22.82
N ILE A 221 6.69 -12.87 -21.88
CA ILE A 221 6.75 -11.46 -21.51
C ILE A 221 7.29 -10.56 -22.64
N ASN A 222 8.13 -11.11 -23.53
CA ASN A 222 8.56 -10.41 -24.74
C ASN A 222 7.39 -10.24 -25.71
N ASN A 223 6.64 -11.32 -25.98
CA ASN A 223 5.48 -11.29 -26.89
C ASN A 223 4.43 -10.27 -26.45
N ILE A 224 4.16 -10.16 -25.14
CA ILE A 224 3.23 -9.15 -24.60
C ILE A 224 3.67 -7.74 -24.98
N VAL A 225 4.97 -7.42 -24.84
CA VAL A 225 5.50 -6.09 -25.16
C VAL A 225 5.52 -5.83 -26.67
N ASP A 226 5.90 -6.82 -27.47
CA ASP A 226 5.88 -6.75 -28.93
C ASP A 226 4.46 -6.56 -29.49
N ASN A 227 3.47 -7.24 -28.92
CA ASN A 227 2.04 -7.11 -29.26
C ASN A 227 1.48 -5.73 -28.90
N ASN A 228 2.15 -4.99 -28.02
CA ASN A 228 1.85 -3.60 -27.70
C ASN A 228 2.70 -2.61 -28.51
N ASN A 229 3.18 -3.00 -29.70
CA ASN A 229 3.86 -2.14 -30.67
C ASN A 229 5.14 -1.46 -30.15
N PHE A 230 5.82 -2.04 -29.17
CA PHE A 230 7.17 -1.58 -28.85
C PHE A 230 8.18 -2.08 -29.90
N GLN A 231 9.27 -1.35 -30.04
CA GLN A 231 10.41 -1.76 -30.86
C GLN A 231 11.44 -2.48 -29.98
N LEU A 232 11.75 -3.74 -30.30
CA LEU A 232 12.88 -4.44 -29.69
C LEU A 232 14.20 -3.77 -30.08
N ILE A 233 15.00 -3.40 -29.08
CA ILE A 233 16.31 -2.77 -29.23
C ILE A 233 17.44 -3.79 -29.04
N SER A 234 17.30 -4.66 -28.03
CA SER A 234 18.28 -5.69 -27.69
C SER A 234 17.59 -6.85 -27.00
N LYS A 235 18.10 -8.07 -27.19
CA LYS A 235 17.67 -9.29 -26.51
C LYS A 235 18.89 -10.15 -26.23
N ASP A 236 19.10 -10.48 -24.97
CA ASP A 236 20.10 -11.44 -24.54
C ASP A 236 19.39 -12.66 -23.96
N GLN A 237 19.45 -13.77 -24.69
CA GLN A 237 18.81 -15.02 -24.30
C GLN A 237 19.50 -15.66 -23.08
N ASN A 238 20.81 -15.48 -22.91
CA ASN A 238 21.54 -16.12 -21.82
C ASN A 238 21.21 -15.47 -20.48
N SER A 239 21.20 -14.14 -20.44
CA SER A 239 20.79 -13.39 -19.26
C SER A 239 19.27 -13.26 -19.13
N LYS A 240 18.50 -13.67 -20.15
CA LYS A 240 17.04 -13.54 -20.25
C LYS A 240 16.60 -12.10 -19.98
N VAL A 241 17.21 -11.16 -20.69
CA VAL A 241 16.89 -9.73 -20.63
C VAL A 241 16.62 -9.20 -22.03
N SER A 242 15.59 -8.37 -22.16
CA SER A 242 15.27 -7.66 -23.40
C SER A 242 14.89 -6.22 -23.14
N TRP A 243 15.21 -5.37 -24.11
CA TRP A 243 15.01 -3.92 -24.05
C TRP A 243 14.15 -3.49 -25.22
N PHE A 244 13.11 -2.74 -24.91
CA PHE A 244 12.10 -2.29 -25.84
C PHE A 244 11.90 -0.79 -25.72
N TYR A 245 11.65 -0.11 -26.84
CA TYR A 245 11.44 1.33 -26.87
C TYR A 245 10.25 1.71 -27.75
N GLY A 246 9.56 2.78 -27.37
CA GLY A 246 8.44 3.31 -28.11
C GLY A 246 8.08 4.71 -27.65
N THR A 247 7.16 5.33 -28.37
CA THR A 247 6.57 6.62 -27.98
C THR A 247 5.08 6.43 -27.81
N ASP A 248 4.54 6.86 -26.67
CA ASP A 248 3.09 6.92 -26.50
C ASP A 248 2.52 8.08 -27.31
N LEU A 249 1.63 7.77 -28.24
CA LEU A 249 0.96 8.71 -29.13
C LEU A 249 -0.02 9.62 -28.39
N VAL A 250 -0.53 9.21 -27.22
CA VAL A 250 -1.50 10.01 -26.46
C VAL A 250 -0.80 11.13 -25.71
N SER A 251 0.25 10.81 -24.96
CA SER A 251 0.98 11.78 -24.15
C SER A 251 2.23 12.36 -24.83
N GLY A 252 2.66 11.79 -25.96
CA GLY A 252 3.88 12.16 -26.68
C GLY A 252 5.17 11.76 -25.95
N ASN A 253 5.09 10.97 -24.88
CA ASN A 253 6.24 10.62 -24.06
C ASN A 253 6.90 9.33 -24.55
N ASP A 254 8.23 9.35 -24.58
CA ASP A 254 9.02 8.16 -24.82
C ASP A 254 8.94 7.18 -23.64
N VAL A 255 9.00 5.90 -23.95
CA VAL A 255 8.92 4.80 -22.99
C VAL A 255 9.98 3.76 -23.31
N LEU A 256 10.75 3.38 -22.29
CA LEU A 256 11.61 2.21 -22.30
C LEU A 256 10.98 1.11 -21.44
N ILE A 257 10.88 -0.11 -21.97
CA ILE A 257 10.52 -1.31 -21.23
C ILE A 257 11.70 -2.26 -21.20
N ILE A 258 12.00 -2.83 -20.05
CA ILE A 258 12.99 -3.89 -19.88
C ILE A 258 12.25 -5.09 -19.30
N CYS A 259 12.30 -6.21 -20.01
CA CYS A 259 11.74 -7.47 -19.55
C CYS A 259 12.90 -8.37 -19.08
N GLN A 260 12.74 -9.01 -17.93
CA GLN A 260 13.71 -10.01 -17.49
C GLN A 260 13.11 -11.16 -16.71
N VAL A 261 13.73 -12.33 -16.84
CA VAL A 261 13.45 -13.50 -16.00
C VAL A 261 14.74 -13.92 -15.32
N THR A 262 14.79 -13.80 -14.00
CA THR A 262 16.01 -14.08 -13.22
C THR A 262 15.63 -14.54 -11.83
N SER A 263 16.41 -15.41 -11.20
CA SER A 263 16.19 -15.85 -9.82
C SER A 263 14.75 -16.28 -9.53
N SER A 264 14.14 -17.06 -10.45
CA SER A 264 12.75 -17.54 -10.39
C SER A 264 11.67 -16.44 -10.35
N LYS A 265 11.99 -15.21 -10.75
CA LYS A 265 11.05 -14.10 -10.86
C LYS A 265 11.01 -13.49 -12.26
N ILE A 266 9.86 -12.92 -12.57
CA ILE A 266 9.55 -12.27 -13.84
C ILE A 266 9.36 -10.77 -13.58
N GLU A 267 10.03 -9.92 -14.35
CA GLU A 267 9.99 -8.48 -14.13
C GLU A 267 9.78 -7.68 -15.41
N TRP A 268 8.92 -6.67 -15.31
CA TRP A 268 8.82 -5.57 -16.26
C TRP A 268 9.28 -4.29 -15.57
N LEU A 269 10.35 -3.70 -16.08
CA LEU A 269 10.80 -2.38 -15.67
C LEU A 269 10.41 -1.37 -16.75
N ALA A 270 9.76 -0.29 -16.37
CA ALA A 270 9.30 0.74 -17.30
C ALA A 270 9.89 2.10 -16.91
N ALA A 271 10.28 2.90 -17.90
CA ALA A 271 10.79 4.24 -17.69
C ALA A 271 10.22 5.25 -18.68
N SER A 272 9.72 6.38 -18.18
CA SER A 272 9.11 7.46 -18.97
C SER A 272 9.05 8.76 -18.15
N SER A 273 8.90 9.90 -18.82
CA SER A 273 8.59 11.19 -18.20
C SER A 273 7.16 11.25 -17.64
N ASN A 274 6.24 10.41 -18.12
CA ASN A 274 4.88 10.34 -17.63
C ASN A 274 4.69 9.16 -16.67
N PRO A 275 4.59 9.38 -15.34
CA PRO A 275 4.44 8.30 -14.39
C PRO A 275 3.04 7.65 -14.40
N TYR A 276 2.00 8.33 -14.88
CA TYR A 276 0.66 7.74 -15.03
C TYR A 276 0.64 6.69 -16.15
N LEU A 277 1.37 6.97 -17.24
CA LEU A 277 1.59 6.03 -18.33
C LEU A 277 2.31 4.76 -17.84
N LEU A 278 3.28 4.88 -16.94
CA LEU A 278 4.00 3.73 -16.38
C LEU A 278 3.06 2.78 -15.63
N ILE A 279 2.16 3.33 -14.81
CA ILE A 279 1.15 2.55 -14.10
C ILE A 279 0.29 1.80 -15.12
N SER A 280 -0.24 2.51 -16.11
CA SER A 280 -1.13 1.93 -17.11
C SER A 280 -0.45 0.80 -17.91
N LEU A 281 0.78 1.01 -18.39
CA LEU A 281 1.54 -0.01 -19.11
C LEU A 281 1.82 -1.25 -18.27
N LEU A 282 2.33 -1.04 -17.05
CA LEU A 282 2.69 -2.15 -16.17
C LEU A 282 1.47 -2.96 -15.75
N THR A 283 0.34 -2.32 -15.49
CA THR A 283 -0.95 -2.98 -15.24
C THR A 283 -1.42 -3.74 -16.48
N LYS A 284 -1.32 -3.18 -17.68
CA LYS A 284 -1.71 -3.89 -18.90
C LYS A 284 -0.87 -5.15 -19.10
N PHE A 285 0.44 -5.07 -18.87
CA PHE A 285 1.33 -6.21 -19.07
C PHE A 285 1.06 -7.32 -18.07
N ILE A 286 0.91 -7.01 -16.78
CA ILE A 286 0.62 -8.03 -15.78
C ILE A 286 -0.75 -8.68 -16.00
N THR A 287 -1.78 -7.90 -16.32
CA THR A 287 -3.12 -8.43 -16.58
C THR A 287 -3.17 -9.30 -17.84
N THR A 288 -2.50 -8.87 -18.92
CA THR A 288 -2.37 -9.67 -20.15
C THR A 288 -1.62 -10.96 -19.87
N PHE A 289 -0.54 -10.90 -19.07
CA PHE A 289 0.22 -12.07 -18.67
C PHE A 289 -0.62 -13.06 -17.87
N GLU A 290 -1.32 -12.60 -16.82
CA GLU A 290 -2.23 -13.42 -16.02
C GLU A 290 -3.25 -14.15 -16.90
N GLU A 291 -3.90 -13.42 -17.81
CA GLU A 291 -4.91 -13.98 -18.71
C GLU A 291 -4.31 -15.00 -19.69
N GLU A 292 -3.15 -14.71 -20.27
CA GLU A 292 -2.48 -15.63 -21.20
C GLU A 292 -2.02 -16.89 -20.48
N MET A 293 -1.45 -16.78 -19.27
CA MET A 293 -0.98 -17.94 -18.50
C MET A 293 -2.14 -18.84 -18.07
N MET A 294 -3.29 -18.25 -17.72
CA MET A 294 -4.52 -19.01 -17.49
C MET A 294 -5.01 -19.72 -18.77
N LYS A 295 -5.09 -19.00 -19.89
CA LYS A 295 -5.53 -19.55 -21.19
C LYS A 295 -4.64 -20.71 -21.67
N LEU A 296 -3.34 -20.63 -21.39
CA LEU A 296 -2.34 -21.64 -21.74
C LEU A 296 -2.22 -22.77 -20.69
N GLY A 297 -3.03 -22.73 -19.62
CA GLY A 297 -3.04 -23.74 -18.57
C GLY A 297 -1.73 -23.80 -17.75
N GLN A 298 -0.95 -22.72 -17.74
CA GLN A 298 0.28 -22.63 -16.93
C GLN A 298 -0.02 -22.28 -15.47
N ILE A 299 -1.15 -21.61 -15.25
CA ILE A 299 -1.74 -21.37 -13.93
C ILE A 299 -3.23 -21.69 -14.01
N GLU A 300 -3.79 -22.18 -12.92
CA GLU A 300 -5.22 -22.42 -12.73
C GLU A 300 -5.96 -21.12 -12.40
N SER A 301 -5.29 -20.20 -11.69
CA SER A 301 -5.91 -18.96 -11.24
C SER A 301 -4.89 -17.84 -11.01
N LYS A 302 -5.38 -16.59 -10.94
CA LYS A 302 -4.55 -15.40 -10.71
C LYS A 302 -3.87 -15.39 -9.34
N GLU A 303 -4.44 -16.09 -8.37
CA GLU A 303 -3.90 -16.22 -7.00
C GLU A 303 -2.56 -16.96 -6.97
N GLN A 304 -2.19 -17.67 -8.05
CA GLN A 304 -0.87 -18.28 -8.20
C GLN A 304 0.21 -17.28 -8.64
N ILE A 305 -0.15 -16.02 -8.93
CA ILE A 305 0.82 -14.97 -9.25
C ILE A 305 1.02 -14.09 -8.02
N PHE A 306 2.27 -14.06 -7.52
CA PHE A 306 2.63 -13.36 -6.30
C PHE A 306 3.49 -12.14 -6.61
N SER A 307 3.08 -10.97 -6.10
CA SER A 307 3.91 -9.76 -6.15
C SER A 307 5.16 -9.90 -5.26
N LEU A 308 6.31 -9.50 -5.79
CA LEU A 308 7.61 -9.56 -5.10
C LEU A 308 8.03 -8.19 -4.54
N GLU A 309 7.07 -7.46 -3.98
CA GLU A 309 7.33 -6.25 -3.21
C GLU A 309 7.45 -6.58 -1.71
N CYS A 310 8.40 -5.95 -1.04
CA CYS A 310 8.49 -5.99 0.42
C CYS A 310 7.23 -5.33 1.02
N LYS A 311 6.49 -6.06 1.84
CA LYS A 311 5.24 -5.60 2.48
C LYS A 311 5.46 -4.34 3.34
N TYR A 312 6.67 -4.17 3.89
CA TYR A 312 7.02 -3.01 4.72
C TYR A 312 7.53 -1.82 3.88
N CYS A 313 8.64 -1.98 3.16
CA CYS A 313 9.29 -0.84 2.50
C CYS A 313 9.02 -0.73 0.99
N GLY A 314 8.32 -1.70 0.38
CA GLY A 314 7.97 -1.71 -1.05
C GLY A 314 9.15 -1.96 -1.98
N ASN A 315 10.32 -2.32 -1.44
CA ASN A 315 11.47 -2.70 -2.25
C ASN A 315 11.26 -4.06 -2.90
N ILE A 316 11.74 -4.22 -4.13
CA ILE A 316 11.62 -5.49 -4.85
C ILE A 316 12.53 -6.54 -4.23
N LEU A 317 11.97 -7.73 -4.00
CA LEU A 317 12.71 -8.86 -3.44
C LEU A 317 13.72 -9.40 -4.45
N THR A 318 14.80 -9.98 -3.94
CA THR A 318 15.93 -10.44 -4.76
C THR A 318 15.60 -11.68 -5.59
N SER A 319 14.70 -12.54 -5.10
CA SER A 319 14.30 -13.79 -5.74
C SER A 319 12.85 -14.14 -5.37
N PHE A 320 12.25 -15.07 -6.12
CA PHE A 320 11.03 -15.74 -5.66
C PHE A 320 11.40 -16.95 -4.80
N PRO A 321 11.01 -16.99 -3.51
CA PRO A 321 11.38 -18.10 -2.63
C PRO A 321 10.51 -19.34 -2.89
N PRO A 322 10.99 -20.54 -2.55
CA PRO A 322 10.17 -21.74 -2.44
C PRO A 322 8.96 -21.56 -1.50
N ARG A 323 7.97 -22.43 -1.66
CA ARG A 323 6.73 -22.39 -0.88
C ARG A 323 7.00 -22.49 0.62
N GLY A 324 6.41 -21.58 1.39
CA GLY A 324 6.55 -21.51 2.84
C GLY A 324 7.88 -20.94 3.34
N GLU A 325 8.84 -20.64 2.46
CA GLU A 325 10.13 -20.08 2.86
C GLU A 325 10.06 -18.58 3.14
N ILE A 326 10.90 -18.14 4.08
CA ILE A 326 11.05 -16.74 4.47
C ILE A 326 12.09 -16.09 3.57
N ILE A 327 11.79 -14.89 3.07
CA ILE A 327 12.74 -14.04 2.37
C ILE A 327 12.91 -12.70 3.08
N GLU A 328 14.15 -12.25 3.18
CA GLU A 328 14.52 -10.98 3.79
C GLU A 328 14.62 -9.87 2.73
N CYS A 329 14.03 -8.72 3.02
CA CYS A 329 14.17 -7.54 2.18
C CYS A 329 15.57 -6.92 2.31
N ASN A 330 16.36 -6.96 1.25
CA ASN A 330 17.72 -6.37 1.18
C ASN A 330 17.83 -4.84 1.42
N LYS A 331 16.70 -4.13 1.60
CA LYS A 331 16.69 -2.68 1.88
C LYS A 331 16.32 -2.35 3.33
N CYS A 332 15.44 -3.13 3.96
CA CYS A 332 14.91 -2.83 5.29
C CYS A 332 14.98 -4.00 6.26
N ASN A 333 15.54 -5.14 5.84
CA ASN A 333 15.71 -6.36 6.61
C ASN A 333 14.39 -6.95 7.15
N TYR A 334 13.26 -6.57 6.56
CA TYR A 334 11.97 -7.15 6.91
C TYR A 334 11.86 -8.55 6.31
N GLU A 335 11.61 -9.53 7.17
CA GLU A 335 11.35 -10.92 6.81
C GLU A 335 9.87 -11.13 6.48
N GLN A 336 9.60 -11.82 5.38
CA GLN A 336 8.24 -12.15 4.96
C GLN A 336 8.15 -13.49 4.25
N THR A 337 7.02 -14.17 4.41
CA THR A 337 6.62 -15.29 3.55
C THR A 337 5.75 -14.76 2.41
N VAL A 338 6.10 -15.15 1.17
CA VAL A 338 5.43 -14.69 -0.05
C VAL A 338 4.19 -15.54 -0.36
N TRP A 339 4.30 -16.86 -0.19
CA TRP A 339 3.27 -17.84 -0.48
C TRP A 339 3.39 -19.06 0.44
N ASN A 340 2.26 -19.61 0.88
CA ASN A 340 2.15 -20.64 1.90
C ASN A 340 1.70 -21.99 1.36
#